data_AF-A0A321L9E6-F1
#
_entry.id   AF-A0A321L9E6-F1
#
_cell.length_a   1.000
_cell.length_b   1.000
_cell.length_c   1.000
_cell.angle_alpha   90.00
_cell.angle_beta   90.00
_cell.angle_gamma   90.00
#
_symmetry.space_group_name_H-M   'P 1'
#
loop_
_entity.id
_entity.type
_entity.pdbx_description
1 polymer ?
#
loop_
_entity_poly.entity_id
_entity_poly.type
_entity_poly.pdbx_seq_one_letter_code
_entity_poly.pdbx_strand_id
1 'polypeptide(L)'
;MTRELIGNDADSEGQEQIRKAQLMRGFLAVMVSIPALHSALVLILAPQRFSRLWLDGFLLAIAGISLVFLKARKLRLAGLTLIIPTIAVLTLAAIASSGVRAPAYIALTIPILFASLLFGTRAGIITAVVSAAIGLGLVYGETSGYLPFAAGTLAPGLHWIGTTVIFGLSAGLVGTAIVQREKALDWSRRNALALAEKNQQLKDEIERHEKTGFERDRAETLLRQSEERFRRLSESTLEGILIHENGKIVDQPVALRAHRI
;
A
#
# COMPACT_ATOMS: atom_id res chain seq x y z
N MET A 1 22.97 2.37 -3.97
CA MET A 1 21.94 1.49 -3.36
C MET A 1 20.93 2.23 -2.48
N THR A 2 21.32 3.22 -1.66
CA THR A 2 20.39 3.95 -0.76
C THR A 2 19.41 4.92 -1.44
N ARG A 3 19.73 5.47 -2.62
CA ARG A 3 18.88 6.46 -3.30
C ARG A 3 17.65 5.87 -4.00
N GLU A 4 17.73 4.63 -4.49
CA GLU A 4 16.60 3.93 -5.13
C GLU A 4 15.59 3.39 -4.11
N LEU A 5 16.05 2.91 -2.95
CA LEU A 5 15.17 2.46 -1.86
C LEU A 5 14.32 3.60 -1.30
N ILE A 6 14.93 4.78 -1.06
CA ILE A 6 14.22 5.97 -0.57
C ILE A 6 13.21 6.51 -1.61
N GLY A 7 13.52 6.41 -2.90
CA GLY A 7 12.62 6.80 -3.98
C GLY A 7 11.40 5.88 -4.11
N ASN A 8 11.58 4.57 -3.91
CA ASN A 8 10.53 3.57 -4.02
C ASN A 8 9.55 3.62 -2.83
N ASP A 9 10.05 3.86 -1.62
CA ASP A 9 9.21 3.97 -0.42
C ASP A 9 8.33 5.24 -0.48
N ALA A 10 8.89 6.37 -0.91
CA ALA A 10 8.14 7.62 -1.06
C ALA A 10 7.04 7.55 -2.15
N ASP A 11 7.29 6.83 -3.25
CA ASP A 11 6.27 6.59 -4.28
C ASP A 11 5.16 5.65 -3.77
N SER A 12 5.52 4.62 -2.99
CA SER A 12 4.55 3.68 -2.41
C SER A 12 3.60 4.33 -1.40
N GLU A 13 4.11 5.21 -0.53
CA GLU A 13 3.29 5.98 0.42
C GLU A 13 2.36 6.96 -0.29
N GLY A 14 2.84 7.63 -1.34
CA GLY A 14 2.03 8.52 -2.17
C GLY A 14 0.88 7.78 -2.86
N GLN A 15 1.17 6.62 -3.46
CA GLN A 15 0.16 5.77 -4.09
C GLN A 15 -0.88 5.24 -3.09
N GLU A 16 -0.47 4.89 -1.88
CA GLU A 16 -1.40 4.48 -0.82
C GLU A 16 -2.34 5.62 -0.41
N GLN A 17 -1.82 6.83 -0.23
CA GLN A 17 -2.65 8.00 0.10
C GLN A 17 -3.65 8.32 -1.02
N ILE A 18 -3.25 8.20 -2.29
CA ILE A 18 -4.14 8.41 -3.44
C ILE A 18 -5.26 7.35 -3.45
N ARG A 19 -4.93 6.06 -3.25
CA ARG A 19 -5.94 4.99 -3.18
C ARG A 19 -6.96 5.23 -2.07
N LYS A 20 -6.48 5.54 -0.86
CA LYS A 20 -7.36 5.83 0.28
C LYS A 20 -8.23 7.07 0.04
N ALA A 21 -7.70 8.10 -0.61
CA ALA A 21 -8.46 9.27 -0.99
C ALA A 21 -9.57 8.95 -2.02
N GLN A 22 -9.30 8.08 -3.01
CA GLN A 22 -10.30 7.63 -3.97
C GLN A 22 -11.44 6.85 -3.31
N LEU A 23 -11.12 5.94 -2.38
CA LEU A 23 -12.13 5.21 -1.61
C LEU A 23 -13.00 6.16 -0.78
N MET A 24 -12.38 7.17 -0.15
CA MET A 24 -13.11 8.16 0.62
C MET A 24 -14.00 9.03 -0.25
N ARG A 25 -13.58 9.39 -1.47
CA ARG A 25 -14.45 10.09 -2.43
C ARG A 25 -15.66 9.26 -2.85
N GLY A 26 -15.46 7.99 -3.17
CA GLY A 26 -16.56 7.08 -3.52
C GLY A 26 -17.57 6.94 -2.37
N PHE A 27 -17.07 6.78 -1.15
CA PHE A 27 -17.90 6.72 0.04
C PHE A 27 -18.66 8.03 0.32
N LEU A 28 -17.99 9.16 0.18
CA LEU A 28 -18.60 10.48 0.33
C LEU A 28 -19.69 10.72 -0.71
N ALA A 29 -19.49 10.27 -1.96
CA ALA A 29 -20.51 10.36 -2.99
C ALA A 29 -21.77 9.58 -2.58
N VAL A 30 -21.62 8.33 -2.13
CA VAL A 30 -22.73 7.52 -1.62
C VAL A 30 -23.41 8.19 -0.41
N MET A 31 -22.63 8.68 0.55
CA MET A 31 -23.13 9.36 1.75
C MET A 31 -23.85 10.67 1.46
N VAL A 32 -23.57 11.33 0.34
CA VAL A 32 -24.29 12.54 -0.07
C VAL A 32 -25.51 12.16 -0.90
N SER A 33 -25.37 11.26 -1.86
CA SER A 33 -26.44 10.90 -2.79
C SER A 33 -27.63 10.24 -2.11
N ILE A 34 -27.42 9.32 -1.16
CA ILE A 34 -28.54 8.60 -0.51
C ILE A 34 -29.39 9.54 0.37
N PRO A 35 -28.82 10.30 1.33
CA PRO A 35 -29.61 11.24 2.13
C PRO A 35 -30.20 12.37 1.29
N ALA A 36 -29.49 12.89 0.27
CA ALA A 36 -30.05 13.92 -0.60
C ALA A 36 -31.27 13.42 -1.39
N LEU A 37 -31.21 12.19 -1.92
CA LEU A 37 -32.34 11.57 -2.59
C LEU A 37 -33.51 11.33 -1.63
N HIS A 38 -33.23 10.80 -0.43
CA HIS A 38 -34.24 10.60 0.60
C HIS A 38 -34.91 11.92 1.02
N SER A 39 -34.12 12.96 1.29
CA SER A 39 -34.61 14.30 1.62
C SER A 39 -35.48 14.88 0.50
N ALA A 40 -35.06 14.78 -0.76
CA ALA A 40 -35.85 15.23 -1.90
C ALA A 40 -37.18 14.48 -2.02
N LEU A 41 -37.14 13.15 -1.82
CA LEU A 41 -38.32 12.31 -1.87
C LEU A 41 -39.33 12.66 -0.76
N VAL A 42 -38.85 12.88 0.47
CA VAL A 42 -39.68 13.28 1.60
C VAL A 42 -40.30 14.66 1.37
N LEU A 43 -39.55 15.63 0.84
CA LEU A 43 -40.07 16.97 0.55
C LEU A 43 -41.21 16.95 -0.48
N ILE A 44 -41.13 16.05 -1.46
CA ILE A 44 -42.14 15.92 -2.53
C ILE A 44 -43.35 15.10 -2.07
N LEU A 45 -43.12 13.93 -1.46
CA LEU A 45 -44.20 12.96 -1.15
C LEU A 45 -44.81 13.12 0.24
N ALA A 46 -44.09 13.72 1.18
CA ALA A 46 -44.51 13.81 2.58
C ALA A 46 -44.00 15.10 3.25
N PRO A 47 -44.36 16.30 2.73
CA PRO A 47 -43.86 17.58 3.25
C PRO A 47 -44.13 17.78 4.74
N GLN A 48 -45.18 17.17 5.29
CA GLN A 48 -45.48 17.16 6.73
C GLN A 48 -44.41 16.50 7.61
N ARG A 49 -43.49 15.71 7.02
CA ARG A 49 -42.36 15.07 7.73
C ARG A 49 -41.07 15.88 7.67
N PHE A 50 -41.11 17.12 7.20
CA PHE A 50 -39.95 18.00 7.10
C PHE A 50 -39.16 18.11 8.42
N SER A 51 -39.85 18.13 9.56
CA SER A 51 -39.23 18.17 10.90
C SER A 51 -38.35 16.97 11.24
N ARG A 52 -38.30 15.91 10.41
CA ARG A 52 -37.43 14.74 10.58
C ARG A 52 -36.18 14.77 9.68
N LEU A 53 -36.04 15.76 8.80
CA LEU A 53 -34.91 15.88 7.87
C LEU A 53 -33.61 16.40 8.50
N TRP A 54 -33.63 16.78 9.78
CA TRP A 54 -32.43 17.25 10.48
C TRP A 54 -31.32 16.18 10.52
N LEU A 55 -31.67 14.89 10.57
CA LEU A 55 -30.71 13.78 10.50
C LEU A 55 -29.95 13.75 9.16
N ASP A 56 -30.66 13.92 8.04
CA ASP A 56 -30.05 14.01 6.71
C ASP A 56 -29.14 15.25 6.61
N GLY A 57 -29.56 16.37 7.20
CA GLY A 57 -28.75 17.58 7.31
C GLY A 57 -27.43 17.35 8.05
N PHE A 58 -27.44 16.61 9.17
CA PHE A 58 -26.20 16.25 9.87
C PHE A 58 -25.29 15.36 9.03
N LEU A 59 -25.83 14.34 8.34
CA LEU A 59 -25.02 13.47 7.48
C LEU A 59 -24.36 14.25 6.34
N LEU A 60 -25.09 15.19 5.72
CA LEU A 60 -24.55 16.06 4.67
C LEU A 60 -23.49 17.03 5.22
N ALA A 61 -23.69 17.58 6.42
CA ALA A 61 -22.70 18.43 7.07
C ALA A 61 -21.41 17.66 7.38
N ILE A 62 -21.53 16.44 7.91
CA ILE A 62 -20.40 15.52 8.16
C ILE A 62 -19.65 15.25 6.85
N ALA A 63 -20.36 14.93 5.76
CA ALA A 63 -19.75 14.71 4.45
C ALA A 63 -19.02 15.97 3.94
N GLY A 64 -19.61 17.15 4.12
CA GLY A 64 -18.98 18.44 3.78
C GLY A 64 -17.69 18.70 4.55
N ILE A 65 -17.69 18.48 5.87
CA ILE A 65 -16.51 18.63 6.73
C ILE A 65 -15.41 17.64 6.31
N SER A 66 -15.78 16.37 6.07
CA SER A 66 -14.85 15.35 5.60
C SER A 66 -14.26 15.69 4.23
N LEU A 67 -15.03 16.28 3.31
CA LEU A 67 -14.54 16.81 2.03
C LEU A 67 -13.52 17.94 2.21
N VAL A 68 -13.73 18.85 3.17
CA VAL A 68 -12.77 19.92 3.48
C VAL A 68 -11.44 19.33 3.95
N PHE A 69 -11.46 18.36 4.87
CA PHE A 69 -10.24 17.69 5.33
C PHE A 69 -9.56 16.88 4.22
N LEU A 70 -10.33 16.26 3.32
CA LEU A 70 -9.81 15.55 2.17
C LEU A 70 -9.10 16.51 1.19
N LYS A 71 -9.69 17.69 0.92
CA LYS A 71 -9.05 18.74 0.12
C LYS A 71 -7.77 19.27 0.78
N ALA A 72 -7.75 19.33 2.11
CA ALA A 72 -6.57 19.72 2.89
C ALA A 72 -5.48 18.62 2.97
N ARG A 73 -5.61 17.50 2.23
CA ARG A 73 -4.72 16.32 2.26
C ARG A 73 -4.56 15.68 3.66
N LYS A 74 -5.46 15.97 4.60
CA LYS A 74 -5.44 15.44 5.97
C LYS A 74 -6.28 14.16 6.06
N LEU A 75 -5.81 13.10 5.41
CA LEU A 75 -6.56 11.84 5.22
C LEU A 75 -7.05 11.21 6.53
N ARG A 76 -6.21 11.18 7.58
CA ARG A 76 -6.58 10.60 8.89
C ARG A 76 -7.74 11.36 9.54
N LEU A 77 -7.69 12.70 9.52
CA LEU A 77 -8.72 13.54 10.10
C LEU A 77 -10.03 13.43 9.31
N ALA A 78 -9.95 13.44 7.98
CA ALA A 78 -11.12 13.23 7.12
C ALA A 78 -11.84 11.90 7.45
N GLY A 79 -11.10 10.81 7.58
CA GLY A 79 -11.68 9.51 7.95
C GLY A 79 -12.29 9.49 9.35
N LEU A 80 -11.62 10.09 10.36
CA LEU A 80 -12.17 10.18 11.72
C LEU A 80 -13.45 11.02 11.77
N THR A 81 -13.45 12.17 11.09
CA THR A 81 -14.64 13.04 10.98
C THR A 81 -15.78 12.38 10.23
N LEU A 82 -15.51 11.39 9.39
CA LEU A 82 -16.53 10.64 8.68
C LEU A 82 -17.10 9.54 9.58
N ILE A 83 -16.25 8.74 10.23
CA ILE A 83 -16.69 7.54 10.93
C ILE A 83 -17.40 7.84 12.25
N ILE A 84 -16.78 8.64 13.13
CA ILE A 84 -17.28 8.85 14.49
C ILE A 84 -18.67 9.54 14.48
N PRO A 85 -18.86 10.66 13.76
CA PRO A 85 -20.15 11.32 13.71
C PRO A 85 -21.22 10.49 12.99
N THR A 86 -20.86 9.73 11.95
CA THR A 86 -21.81 8.84 11.27
C THR A 86 -22.33 7.75 12.21
N ILE A 87 -21.47 7.16 13.06
CA ILE A 87 -21.91 6.19 14.07
C ILE A 87 -22.89 6.86 15.05
N ALA A 88 -22.58 8.07 15.52
CA ALA A 88 -23.46 8.80 16.44
C ALA A 88 -24.83 9.11 15.81
N VAL A 89 -24.85 9.59 14.56
CA VAL A 89 -26.10 9.90 13.84
C VAL A 89 -26.91 8.63 13.56
N LEU A 90 -26.29 7.54 13.13
CA LEU A 90 -26.98 6.26 12.91
C LEU A 90 -27.53 5.67 14.22
N THR A 91 -26.81 5.84 15.33
CA THR A 91 -27.27 5.43 16.66
C THR A 91 -28.47 6.26 17.09
N LEU A 92 -28.42 7.58 16.91
CA LEU A 92 -29.53 8.47 17.24
C LEU A 92 -30.76 8.18 16.37
N ALA A 93 -30.55 7.87 15.08
CA ALA A 93 -31.61 7.44 14.18
C ALA A 93 -32.22 6.08 14.61
N ALA A 94 -31.41 5.15 15.11
CA ALA A 94 -31.89 3.89 15.67
C ALA A 94 -32.73 4.12 16.95
N ILE A 95 -32.27 4.98 17.85
CA ILE A 95 -33.03 5.37 19.07
C ILE A 95 -34.37 6.02 18.70
N ALA A 96 -34.37 6.92 17.73
CA ALA A 96 -35.57 7.64 17.30
C ALA A 96 -36.59 6.77 16.54
N SER A 97 -36.25 5.52 16.23
CA SER A 97 -37.07 4.59 15.45
C SER A 97 -37.36 3.31 16.24
N SER A 98 -36.96 2.14 15.73
CA SER A 98 -37.27 0.82 16.28
C SER A 98 -36.05 0.17 16.95
N GLY A 99 -35.14 0.97 17.50
CA GLY A 99 -33.96 0.50 18.22
C GLY A 99 -33.05 -0.37 17.36
N VAL A 100 -32.61 -1.51 17.88
CA VAL A 100 -31.74 -2.47 17.17
C VAL A 100 -32.41 -3.11 15.94
N ARG A 101 -33.75 -3.03 15.83
CA ARG A 101 -34.50 -3.52 14.66
C ARG A 101 -34.52 -2.50 13.52
N ALA A 102 -34.02 -1.29 13.75
CA ALA A 102 -34.03 -0.24 12.75
C ALA A 102 -32.97 -0.49 11.64
N PRO A 103 -33.26 -0.17 10.37
CA PRO A 103 -32.24 -0.18 9.31
C PRO A 103 -31.01 0.67 9.65
N ALA A 104 -31.18 1.75 10.42
CA ALA A 104 -30.07 2.60 10.86
C ALA A 104 -29.05 1.87 11.75
N TYR A 105 -29.50 0.93 12.59
CA TYR A 105 -28.60 0.10 13.40
C TYR A 105 -27.83 -0.89 12.52
N ILE A 106 -28.51 -1.56 11.57
CA ILE A 106 -27.88 -2.48 10.61
C ILE A 106 -26.85 -1.73 9.75
N ALA A 107 -27.13 -0.48 9.40
CA ALA A 107 -26.23 0.38 8.64
C ALA A 107 -24.90 0.69 9.36
N LEU A 108 -24.76 0.44 10.67
CA LEU A 108 -23.47 0.53 11.38
C LEU A 108 -22.40 -0.41 10.79
N THR A 109 -22.80 -1.45 10.07
CA THR A 109 -21.89 -2.32 9.29
C THR A 109 -21.06 -1.51 8.29
N ILE A 110 -21.62 -0.44 7.72
CA ILE A 110 -20.96 0.39 6.71
C ILE A 110 -19.73 1.13 7.29
N PRO A 111 -19.83 1.94 8.37
CA PRO A 111 -18.66 2.55 8.99
C PRO A 111 -17.67 1.52 9.56
N ILE A 112 -18.11 0.32 9.97
CA ILE A 112 -17.20 -0.77 10.37
C ILE A 112 -16.34 -1.23 9.19
N LEU A 113 -16.96 -1.52 8.04
CA LEU A 113 -16.24 -1.94 6.82
C LEU A 113 -15.34 -0.81 6.33
N PHE A 114 -15.81 0.42 6.38
CA PHE A 114 -15.04 1.58 5.95
C PHE A 114 -13.85 1.86 6.88
N ALA A 115 -14.00 1.73 8.20
CA ALA A 115 -12.90 1.80 9.17
C ALA A 115 -11.84 0.73 8.89
N SER A 116 -12.29 -0.51 8.64
CA SER A 116 -11.43 -1.64 8.29
C SER A 116 -10.59 -1.36 7.04
N LEU A 117 -11.21 -0.74 6.03
CA LEU A 117 -10.59 -0.45 4.75
C LEU A 117 -9.62 0.73 4.82
N LEU A 118 -9.98 1.78 5.56
CA LEU A 118 -9.20 3.03 5.61
C LEU A 118 -8.03 2.98 6.61
N PHE A 119 -8.27 2.37 7.78
CA PHE A 119 -7.34 2.36 8.91
C PHE A 119 -6.82 0.96 9.26
N GLY A 120 -7.26 -0.07 8.52
CA GLY A 120 -6.86 -1.46 8.72
C GLY A 120 -7.76 -2.23 9.68
N THR A 121 -7.52 -3.55 9.77
CA THR A 121 -8.38 -4.51 10.46
C THR A 121 -8.63 -4.15 11.94
N ARG A 122 -7.61 -3.65 12.65
CA ARG A 122 -7.75 -3.29 14.08
C ARG A 122 -8.78 -2.18 14.29
N ALA A 123 -8.78 -1.14 13.44
CA ALA A 123 -9.76 -0.07 13.52
C ALA A 123 -11.18 -0.57 13.22
N GLY A 124 -11.30 -1.50 12.26
CA GLY A 124 -12.54 -2.23 11.99
C GLY A 124 -13.09 -2.95 13.21
N ILE A 125 -12.24 -3.76 13.87
CA ILE A 125 -12.61 -4.51 15.07
C ILE A 125 -13.04 -3.56 16.20
N ILE A 126 -12.27 -2.50 16.47
CA ILE A 126 -12.63 -1.50 17.50
C ILE A 126 -14.00 -0.90 17.19
N THR A 127 -14.23 -0.51 15.93
CA THR A 127 -15.51 0.06 15.50
C THR A 127 -16.66 -0.94 15.68
N ALA A 128 -16.43 -2.22 15.36
CA ALA A 128 -17.42 -3.28 15.54
C ALA A 128 -17.75 -3.51 17.01
N VAL A 129 -16.75 -3.52 17.89
CA VAL A 129 -16.94 -3.65 19.34
C VAL A 129 -17.74 -2.46 19.89
N VAL A 130 -17.42 -1.24 19.46
CA VAL A 130 -18.18 -0.03 19.84
C VAL A 130 -19.63 -0.13 19.36
N SER A 131 -19.87 -0.53 18.11
CA SER A 131 -21.23 -0.72 17.58
C SER A 131 -22.01 -1.82 18.29
N ALA A 132 -21.36 -2.92 18.67
CA ALA A 132 -21.97 -3.98 19.45
C ALA A 132 -22.34 -3.52 20.87
N ALA A 133 -21.46 -2.74 21.52
CA ALA A 133 -21.75 -2.14 22.81
C ALA A 133 -22.92 -1.14 22.75
N ILE A 134 -23.00 -0.35 21.68
CA ILE A 134 -24.16 0.51 21.40
C ILE A 134 -25.44 -0.34 21.30
N GLY A 135 -25.41 -1.43 20.53
CA GLY A 135 -26.53 -2.36 20.40
C GLY A 135 -26.98 -2.96 21.72
N LEU A 136 -26.02 -3.40 22.54
CA LEU A 136 -26.30 -3.91 23.89
C LEU A 136 -26.96 -2.84 24.77
N GLY A 137 -26.47 -1.60 24.72
CA GLY A 137 -27.07 -0.46 25.42
C GLY A 137 -28.51 -0.17 24.97
N LEU A 138 -28.80 -0.27 23.68
CA LEU A 138 -30.17 -0.12 23.15
C LEU A 138 -31.10 -1.23 23.64
N VAL A 139 -30.65 -2.49 23.62
CA VAL A 139 -31.43 -3.64 24.12
C VAL A 139 -31.69 -3.51 25.62
N TYR A 140 -30.67 -3.13 26.39
CA TYR A 140 -30.82 -2.90 27.83
C TYR A 140 -31.81 -1.75 28.11
N GLY A 141 -31.73 -0.67 27.34
CA GLY A 141 -32.66 0.46 27.42
C GLY A 141 -34.12 0.09 27.12
N GLU A 142 -34.34 -0.77 26.11
CA GLU A 142 -35.66 -1.28 25.74
C GLU A 142 -36.24 -2.17 26.84
N THR A 143 -35.47 -3.16 27.28
CA THR A 143 -35.90 -4.18 28.25
C THR A 143 -36.13 -3.59 29.65
N SER A 144 -35.41 -2.53 30.00
CA SER A 144 -35.57 -1.82 31.28
C SER A 144 -36.66 -0.74 31.24
N GLY A 145 -37.26 -0.48 30.07
CA GLY A 145 -38.31 0.54 29.91
C GLY A 145 -37.82 1.99 29.90
N TYR A 146 -36.51 2.24 29.98
CA TYR A 146 -35.93 3.60 29.93
C TYR A 146 -36.02 4.24 28.55
N LEU A 147 -36.04 3.43 27.49
CA LEU A 147 -36.13 3.87 26.11
C LEU A 147 -37.37 3.25 25.45
N PRO A 148 -38.56 3.90 25.57
CA PRO A 148 -39.73 3.49 24.82
C PRO A 148 -39.51 3.84 23.35
N PHE A 149 -38.96 2.88 22.59
CA PHE A 149 -38.81 3.03 21.15
C PHE A 149 -40.18 3.23 20.51
N ALA A 150 -40.24 4.07 19.48
CA ALA A 150 -41.49 4.31 18.77
C ALA A 150 -41.99 2.96 18.22
N ALA A 151 -43.15 2.49 18.68
CA ALA A 151 -43.79 1.24 18.25
C ALA A 151 -44.21 1.21 16.76
N GLY A 152 -43.71 2.15 15.95
CA GLY A 152 -43.87 2.17 14.51
C GLY A 152 -42.78 1.34 13.85
N THR A 153 -43.02 0.04 13.69
CA THR A 153 -42.28 -0.74 12.69
C THR A 153 -42.46 -0.07 11.33
N LEU A 154 -41.36 0.27 10.64
CA LEU A 154 -41.47 0.70 9.24
C LEU A 154 -42.27 -0.34 8.46
N ALA A 155 -43.10 0.11 7.51
CA ALA A 155 -43.81 -0.80 6.62
C ALA A 155 -42.81 -1.83 6.05
N PRO A 156 -43.12 -3.13 6.04
CA PRO A 156 -42.15 -4.17 5.69
C PRO A 156 -41.42 -3.92 4.37
N GLY A 157 -42.11 -3.36 3.36
CA GLY A 157 -41.51 -2.97 2.08
C GLY A 157 -40.42 -1.89 2.22
N LEU A 158 -40.64 -0.84 3.03
CA LEU A 158 -39.62 0.19 3.27
C LEU A 158 -38.43 -0.36 4.05
N HIS A 159 -38.69 -1.23 5.03
CA HIS A 159 -37.62 -1.90 5.77
C HIS A 159 -36.76 -2.75 4.83
N TRP A 160 -37.39 -3.56 3.97
CA TRP A 160 -36.71 -4.41 2.99
C TRP A 160 -35.85 -3.60 2.02
N ILE A 161 -36.38 -2.49 1.46
CA ILE A 161 -35.62 -1.60 0.58
C ILE A 161 -34.37 -1.07 1.30
N GLY A 162 -34.53 -0.57 2.54
CA GLY A 162 -33.41 -0.06 3.34
C GLY A 162 -32.33 -1.11 3.58
N THR A 163 -32.72 -2.34 3.94
CA THR A 163 -31.77 -3.44 4.14
C THR A 163 -31.06 -3.86 2.85
N THR A 164 -31.76 -3.88 1.72
CA THR A 164 -31.18 -4.21 0.42
C THR A 164 -30.13 -3.18 -0.01
N VAL A 165 -30.38 -1.89 0.22
CA VAL A 165 -29.38 -0.83 -0.01
C VAL A 165 -28.13 -1.07 0.85
N ILE A 166 -28.30 -1.41 2.13
CA ILE A 166 -27.16 -1.70 3.03
C ILE A 166 -26.35 -2.92 2.55
N PHE A 167 -27.01 -3.99 2.09
CA PHE A 167 -26.33 -5.15 1.51
C PHE A 167 -25.54 -4.78 0.26
N GLY A 168 -26.13 -4.00 -0.65
CA GLY A 168 -25.43 -3.54 -1.85
C GLY A 168 -24.20 -2.70 -1.53
N LEU A 169 -24.31 -1.77 -0.58
CA LEU A 169 -23.18 -0.95 -0.13
C LEU A 169 -22.08 -1.78 0.55
N SER A 170 -22.48 -2.74 1.39
CA SER A 170 -21.54 -3.62 2.08
C SER A 170 -20.80 -4.52 1.09
N ALA A 171 -21.53 -5.12 0.14
CA ALA A 171 -20.95 -5.93 -0.93
C ALA A 171 -20.00 -5.11 -1.81
N GLY A 172 -20.37 -3.86 -2.15
CA GLY A 172 -19.50 -2.94 -2.88
C GLY A 172 -18.20 -2.66 -2.13
N LEU A 173 -18.28 -2.33 -0.84
CA LEU A 173 -17.09 -2.09 0.00
C LEU A 173 -16.19 -3.33 0.09
N VAL A 174 -16.77 -4.49 0.38
CA VAL A 174 -16.01 -5.76 0.44
C VAL A 174 -15.39 -6.10 -0.91
N GLY A 175 -16.14 -5.96 -2.00
CA GLY A 175 -15.65 -6.19 -3.37
C GLY A 175 -14.46 -5.30 -3.71
N THR A 176 -14.52 -4.00 -3.40
CA THR A 176 -13.36 -3.11 -3.59
C THR A 176 -12.16 -3.52 -2.74
N ALA A 177 -12.38 -4.03 -1.52
CA ALA A 177 -11.31 -4.49 -0.65
C ALA A 177 -10.63 -5.76 -1.20
N ILE A 178 -11.42 -6.70 -1.74
CA ILE A 178 -10.92 -7.94 -2.35
C ILE A 178 -10.07 -7.62 -3.58
N VAL A 179 -10.62 -6.84 -4.53
CA VAL A 179 -9.92 -6.48 -5.77
C VAL A 179 -8.61 -5.75 -5.48
N GLN A 180 -8.59 -4.88 -4.46
CA GLN A 180 -7.36 -4.19 -4.05
C GLN A 180 -6.31 -5.15 -3.50
N ARG A 181 -6.72 -6.14 -2.70
CA ARG A 181 -5.81 -7.15 -2.14
C ARG A 181 -5.22 -8.05 -3.23
N GLU A 182 -6.03 -8.51 -4.15
CA GLU A 182 -5.56 -9.35 -5.27
C GLU A 182 -4.52 -8.62 -6.12
N LYS A 183 -4.80 -7.36 -6.49
CA LYS A 183 -3.83 -6.52 -7.24
C LYS A 183 -2.52 -6.31 -6.48
N ALA A 184 -2.59 -6.09 -5.18
CA ALA A 184 -1.40 -5.92 -4.34
C ALA A 184 -0.57 -7.21 -4.25
N LEU A 185 -1.24 -8.37 -4.14
CA LEU A 185 -0.59 -9.67 -4.11
C LEU A 185 0.08 -10.01 -5.45
N ASP A 186 -0.59 -9.75 -6.57
CA ASP A 186 -0.03 -9.97 -7.90
C ASP A 186 1.21 -9.09 -8.15
N TRP A 187 1.15 -7.82 -7.75
CA TRP A 187 2.30 -6.93 -7.83
C TRP A 187 3.46 -7.43 -6.97
N SER A 188 3.19 -7.86 -5.73
CA SER A 188 4.21 -8.44 -4.84
C SER A 188 4.85 -9.69 -5.44
N ARG A 189 4.08 -10.57 -6.08
CA ARG A 189 4.61 -11.77 -6.75
C ARG A 189 5.52 -11.41 -7.91
N ARG A 190 5.12 -10.46 -8.75
CA ARG A 190 5.94 -9.99 -9.89
C ARG A 190 7.26 -9.39 -9.42
N ASN A 191 7.24 -8.58 -8.36
CA ASN A 191 8.47 -8.03 -7.79
C ASN A 191 9.38 -9.12 -7.22
N ALA A 192 8.83 -10.13 -6.57
CA ALA A 192 9.61 -11.26 -6.07
C ALA A 192 10.29 -12.04 -7.21
N LEU A 193 9.58 -12.27 -8.32
CA LEU A 193 10.14 -12.92 -9.51
C LEU A 193 11.22 -12.08 -10.18
N ALA A 194 10.97 -10.78 -10.39
CA ALA A 194 11.95 -9.87 -10.99
C ALA A 194 13.22 -9.75 -10.13
N LEU A 195 13.07 -9.77 -8.80
CA LEU A 195 14.21 -9.78 -7.88
C LEU A 195 14.97 -11.11 -7.95
N ALA A 196 14.27 -12.25 -8.06
CA ALA A 196 14.90 -13.55 -8.24
C ALA A 196 15.71 -13.62 -9.55
N GLU A 197 15.16 -13.10 -10.65
CA GLU A 197 15.83 -13.03 -11.94
C GLU A 197 17.11 -12.17 -11.88
N LYS A 198 17.02 -10.95 -11.31
CA LYS A 198 18.20 -10.09 -11.13
C LYS A 198 19.26 -10.75 -10.23
N ASN A 199 18.84 -11.42 -9.16
CA ASN A 199 19.77 -12.14 -8.29
C ASN A 199 20.47 -13.29 -9.03
N GLN A 200 19.79 -13.96 -9.96
CA GLN A 200 20.39 -15.00 -10.79
C GLN A 200 21.38 -14.39 -11.80
N GLN A 201 21.01 -13.30 -12.48
CA GLN A 201 21.90 -12.59 -13.40
C GLN A 201 23.19 -12.13 -12.72
N LEU A 202 23.08 -11.58 -11.50
CA LEU A 202 24.25 -11.15 -10.72
C LEU A 202 25.15 -12.32 -10.34
N LYS A 203 24.59 -13.49 -10.02
CA LYS A 203 25.38 -14.69 -9.75
C LYS A 203 26.15 -15.13 -10.99
N ASP A 204 25.50 -15.14 -12.16
CA ASP A 204 26.15 -15.50 -13.42
C ASP A 204 27.25 -14.51 -13.81
N GLU A 205 27.07 -13.22 -13.51
CA GLU A 205 28.08 -12.18 -13.73
C GLU A 205 29.28 -12.34 -12.80
N ILE A 206 29.04 -12.64 -11.51
CA ILE A 206 30.11 -12.94 -10.54
C ILE A 206 30.91 -14.17 -11.00
N GLU A 207 30.25 -15.25 -11.40
CA GLU A 207 30.92 -16.47 -11.87
C GLU A 207 31.79 -16.20 -13.12
N ARG A 208 31.30 -15.37 -14.04
CA ARG A 208 32.11 -14.92 -15.20
C ARG A 208 33.34 -14.14 -14.76
N HIS A 209 33.18 -13.20 -13.84
CA HIS A 209 34.30 -12.41 -13.34
C HIS A 209 35.33 -13.29 -12.61
N GLU A 210 34.89 -14.25 -11.81
CA GLU A 210 35.77 -15.22 -11.15
C GLU A 210 36.55 -16.06 -12.16
N LYS A 211 35.88 -16.55 -13.22
CA LYS A 211 36.55 -17.30 -14.29
C LYS A 211 37.57 -16.44 -15.04
N THR A 212 37.22 -15.22 -15.41
CA THR A 212 38.15 -14.30 -16.07
C THR A 212 39.34 -13.95 -15.17
N GLY A 213 39.11 -13.77 -13.87
CA GLY A 213 40.18 -13.59 -12.88
C GLY A 213 41.12 -14.79 -12.84
N PHE A 214 40.57 -16.01 -12.77
CA PHE A 214 41.36 -17.25 -12.78
C PHE A 214 42.18 -17.42 -14.06
N GLU A 215 41.62 -17.11 -15.23
CA GLU A 215 42.34 -17.17 -16.51
C GLU A 215 43.49 -16.15 -16.56
N ARG A 216 43.28 -14.94 -16.03
CA ARG A 216 44.31 -13.91 -15.91
C ARG A 216 45.45 -14.37 -15.01
N ASP A 217 45.15 -14.86 -13.82
CA ASP A 217 46.16 -15.31 -12.84
C ASP A 217 47.01 -16.47 -13.41
N ARG A 218 46.37 -17.36 -14.18
CA ARG A 218 47.07 -18.46 -14.86
C ARG A 218 48.00 -17.94 -15.96
N ALA A 219 47.55 -17.00 -16.79
CA ALA A 219 48.37 -16.41 -17.84
C ALA A 219 49.58 -15.66 -17.25
N GLU A 220 49.38 -14.91 -16.16
CA GLU A 220 50.44 -14.22 -15.44
C GLU A 220 51.46 -15.20 -14.85
N THR A 221 51.00 -16.31 -14.26
CA THR A 221 51.88 -17.36 -13.73
C THR A 221 52.72 -18.01 -14.84
N LEU A 222 52.10 -18.33 -15.98
CA LEU A 222 52.80 -18.92 -17.13
C LEU A 222 53.83 -17.94 -17.72
N LEU A 223 53.49 -16.66 -17.80
CA LEU A 223 54.40 -15.62 -18.26
C LEU A 223 55.59 -15.48 -17.32
N ARG A 224 55.34 -15.41 -16.01
CA ARG A 224 56.41 -15.35 -15.01
C ARG A 224 57.34 -16.57 -15.09
N GLN A 225 56.79 -17.77 -15.27
CA GLN A 225 57.58 -18.98 -15.45
C GLN A 225 58.42 -18.97 -16.73
N SER A 226 57.88 -18.43 -17.84
CA SER A 226 58.63 -18.32 -19.09
C SER A 226 59.75 -17.29 -18.99
N GLU A 227 59.52 -16.16 -18.32
CA GLU A 227 60.54 -15.15 -18.01
C GLU A 227 61.65 -15.70 -17.11
N GLU A 228 61.31 -16.39 -16.02
CA GLU A 228 62.28 -17.01 -15.12
C GLU A 228 63.11 -18.09 -15.83
N ARG A 229 62.51 -18.84 -16.76
CA ARG A 229 63.21 -19.85 -17.57
C ARG A 229 64.14 -19.20 -18.60
N PHE A 230 63.68 -18.14 -19.28
CA PHE A 230 64.48 -17.36 -20.23
C PHE A 230 65.67 -16.71 -19.53
N ARG A 231 65.46 -16.09 -18.36
CA ARG A 231 66.52 -15.47 -17.56
C ARG A 231 67.59 -16.48 -17.19
N ARG A 232 67.21 -17.66 -16.66
CA ARG A 232 68.17 -18.74 -16.32
C ARG A 232 68.94 -19.25 -17.53
N LEU A 233 68.28 -19.44 -18.67
CA LEU A 233 68.95 -19.84 -19.92
C LEU A 233 69.98 -18.78 -20.33
N SER A 234 69.56 -17.51 -20.39
CA SER A 234 70.42 -16.38 -20.75
C SER A 234 71.60 -16.19 -19.81
N GLU A 235 71.43 -16.40 -18.50
CA GLU A 235 72.52 -16.31 -17.51
C GLU A 235 73.47 -17.52 -17.58
N SER A 236 73.00 -18.69 -18.00
CA SER A 236 73.82 -19.91 -18.14
C SER A 236 74.61 -19.99 -19.44
N THR A 237 74.13 -19.33 -20.51
CA THR A 237 74.89 -19.14 -21.74
C THR A 237 75.94 -18.05 -21.51
N LEU A 238 77.17 -18.45 -21.25
CA LEU A 238 78.35 -17.58 -21.09
C LEU A 238 78.82 -16.97 -22.43
N GLU A 239 77.90 -16.72 -23.38
CA GLU A 239 78.15 -16.07 -24.66
C GLU A 239 77.33 -14.79 -24.70
N GLY A 240 78.01 -13.64 -24.62
CA GLY A 240 77.32 -12.36 -24.68
C GLY A 240 76.84 -12.08 -26.11
N ILE A 241 75.52 -11.99 -26.27
CA ILE A 241 74.89 -11.57 -27.53
C ILE A 241 75.02 -10.05 -27.65
N LEU A 242 75.64 -9.58 -28.73
CA LEU A 242 75.97 -8.18 -28.96
C LEU A 242 75.10 -7.66 -30.11
N ILE A 243 74.13 -6.79 -29.81
CA ILE A 243 73.20 -6.26 -30.82
C ILE A 243 73.79 -4.98 -31.41
N HIS A 244 74.01 -4.98 -32.73
CA HIS A 244 74.54 -3.82 -33.46
C HIS A 244 73.58 -3.35 -34.56
N GLU A 245 73.52 -2.04 -34.77
CA GLU A 245 72.79 -1.43 -35.88
C GLU A 245 73.74 -0.43 -36.56
N ASN A 246 74.00 -0.58 -37.87
CA ASN A 246 74.97 0.21 -38.63
C ASN A 246 76.38 0.32 -37.99
N GLY A 247 76.87 -0.79 -37.41
CA GLY A 247 78.19 -0.85 -36.78
C GLY A 247 78.32 -0.14 -35.42
N LYS A 248 77.23 0.39 -34.86
CA LYS A 248 77.18 0.88 -33.46
C LYS A 248 76.49 -0.14 -32.57
N ILE A 249 77.11 -0.40 -31.41
CA ILE A 249 76.60 -1.30 -30.37
C ILE A 249 75.43 -0.60 -29.67
N VAL A 250 74.24 -1.20 -29.68
CA VAL A 250 73.01 -0.63 -29.11
C VAL A 250 72.73 -1.16 -27.71
N ASP A 251 73.12 -2.42 -27.42
CA ASP A 251 73.00 -3.03 -26.10
C ASP A 251 74.16 -4.01 -25.84
N GLN A 252 74.76 -3.95 -24.64
CA GLN A 252 75.89 -4.80 -24.25
C GLN A 252 75.59 -5.47 -22.89
N PRO A 253 75.58 -6.81 -22.82
CA PRO A 253 75.42 -7.53 -21.55
C PRO A 253 76.54 -7.19 -20.57
N VAL A 254 76.20 -6.97 -19.29
CA VAL A 254 77.14 -6.59 -18.22
C VAL A 254 78.33 -7.55 -18.09
N ALA A 255 78.15 -8.83 -18.39
CA ALA A 255 79.21 -9.84 -18.37
C ALA A 255 80.38 -9.56 -19.34
N LEU A 256 80.13 -8.92 -20.49
CA LEU A 256 81.18 -8.58 -21.47
C LEU A 256 81.95 -7.30 -21.14
N ARG A 257 81.52 -6.52 -20.14
CA ARG A 257 82.19 -5.27 -19.75
C ARG A 257 83.48 -5.52 -18.96
N ALA A 258 83.67 -6.72 -18.41
CA ALA A 258 84.77 -7.06 -17.51
C ALA A 258 86.02 -7.66 -18.19
N HIS A 259 86.10 -7.70 -19.52
CA HIS A 259 87.21 -8.31 -20.27
C HIS A 259 87.98 -7.34 -21.18
N ARG A 260 88.02 -6.05 -20.83
CA ARG A 260 88.93 -5.09 -21.45
C ARG A 260 90.16 -4.91 -20.55
N ILE A 261 91.21 -5.68 -20.82
CA ILE A 261 92.61 -5.32 -20.52
C ILE A 261 93.22 -4.85 -21.84
#